data_AF-A0AAD4V1R4-F1
#
_entry.id   AF-A0AAD4V1R4-F1
#
_cell.length_a   1.000
_cell.length_b   1.000
_cell.length_c   1.000
_cell.angle_alpha   90.00
_cell.angle_beta   90.00
_cell.angle_gamma   90.00
#
_symmetry.space_group_name_H-M   'P 1'
#
loop_
_entity.id
_entity.type
_entity.pdbx_description
1 polymer ?
#
loop_
_entity_poly.entity_id
_entity_poly.type
_entity_poly.pdbx_seq_one_letter_code
_entity_poly.pdbx_strand_id
1 'polypeptide(L)' 'MAKKLVAVFLMLVVVVAALHIREAEAEDGDHKEYKECFGNCLKECEDGDAHGQTYCEMSCDTECAIKESAERLKNIKI' A
#
# COMPACT_ATOMS: atom_id res chain seq x y z
N MET A 1 -1.05 30.51 -24.98
CA MET A 1 -1.13 29.86 -23.65
C MET A 1 -1.08 28.34 -23.72
N ALA A 2 -1.84 27.68 -24.60
CA ALA A 2 -1.87 26.20 -24.71
C ALA A 2 -0.50 25.53 -24.89
N LYS A 3 0.38 26.05 -25.76
CA LYS A 3 1.72 25.48 -26.00
C LYS A 3 2.61 25.46 -24.74
N LYS A 4 2.48 26.47 -23.87
CA LYS A 4 3.21 26.52 -22.59
C LYS A 4 2.65 25.50 -21.60
N LEU A 5 1.34 25.33 -21.56
CA LEU A 5 0.68 24.34 -20.69
C LEU A 5 1.02 22.91 -21.08
N VAL A 6 1.06 22.60 -22.38
CA VAL A 6 1.46 21.27 -22.88
C VAL A 6 2.91 20.95 -22.52
N ALA A 7 3.82 21.91 -22.64
CA ALA A 7 5.22 21.71 -22.28
C ALA A 7 5.41 21.45 -20.77
N VAL A 8 4.70 22.20 -19.91
CA VAL A 8 4.74 21.99 -18.45
C VAL A 8 4.14 20.63 -18.09
N PHE A 9 3.03 20.25 -18.72
CA PHE A 9 2.40 18.95 -18.48
C PHE A 9 3.34 17.78 -18.85
N LEU A 10 4.00 17.84 -20.00
CA LEU A 10 4.95 16.82 -20.43
C LEU A 10 6.16 16.73 -19.49
N MET A 11 6.69 17.86 -19.04
CA MET A 11 7.76 17.88 -18.02
C MET A 11 7.34 17.19 -16.73
N LEU A 12 6.12 17.47 -16.24
CA LEU A 12 5.60 16.83 -15.02
C LEU A 12 5.46 15.32 -15.18
N VAL A 13 4.93 14.84 -16.31
CA VAL A 13 4.82 13.40 -16.59
C VAL A 13 6.18 12.72 -16.60
N VAL A 14 7.19 13.35 -17.22
CA VAL A 14 8.57 12.80 -17.25
C VAL A 14 9.21 12.75 -15.85
N VAL A 15 9.00 13.78 -15.03
CA VAL A 15 9.49 13.81 -13.64
C VAL A 15 8.81 12.73 -12.80
N VAL A 16 7.48 12.61 -12.89
CA VAL A 16 6.71 11.58 -12.19
C VAL A 16 7.16 10.18 -12.63
N ALA A 17 7.31 9.96 -13.94
CA ALA A 17 7.81 8.70 -14.48
C ALA A 17 9.20 8.35 -13.96
N ALA A 18 10.13 9.32 -13.88
CA ALA A 18 11.47 9.12 -13.35
C ALA A 18 11.47 8.80 -11.84
N LEU A 19 10.56 9.38 -11.06
CA LEU A 19 10.41 9.09 -9.63
C LEU A 19 9.81 7.69 -9.38
N HIS A 20 8.99 7.18 -10.30
CA HIS A 20 8.44 5.82 -10.25
C HIS A 20 9.41 4.71 -10.70
N ILE A 21 10.67 5.05 -11.08
CA ILE A 21 11.72 4.05 -11.38
C ILE A 21 12.36 3.49 -10.10
N ARG A 22 11.99 3.97 -8.91
CA ARG A 22 12.18 3.20 -7.69
C ARG A 22 11.08 2.15 -7.61
N GLU A 23 11.34 1.10 -8.37
CA GLU A 23 10.82 -0.25 -8.21
C GLU A 23 9.61 -0.33 -7.28
N ALA A 24 8.41 -0.42 -7.87
CA ALA A 24 7.42 -1.31 -7.30
C ALA A 24 7.97 -2.72 -7.49
N GLU A 25 8.96 -3.10 -6.68
CA GLU A 25 9.19 -4.50 -6.37
C GLU A 25 7.86 -4.92 -5.73
N ALA A 26 6.96 -5.48 -6.55
CA ALA A 26 6.03 -6.46 -6.05
C ALA A 26 6.94 -7.57 -5.52
N GLU A 27 7.38 -7.40 -4.28
CA GLU A 27 8.15 -8.37 -3.56
C GLU A 27 7.14 -9.47 -3.25
N ASP A 28 6.87 -10.31 -4.25
CA ASP A 28 6.04 -11.52 -4.14
C ASP A 28 6.57 -12.47 -3.03
N GLY A 29 7.75 -12.16 -2.46
CA GLY A 29 8.36 -12.82 -1.30
C GLY A 29 8.11 -12.17 0.08
N ASP A 30 7.77 -10.89 0.20
CA ASP A 30 7.81 -10.16 1.51
C ASP A 30 6.46 -9.99 2.20
N HIS A 31 5.35 -10.17 1.50
CA HIS A 31 4.04 -9.93 2.08
C HIS A 31 3.53 -11.12 2.91
N LYS A 32 4.43 -11.98 3.40
CA LYS A 32 4.05 -13.17 4.19
C LYS A 32 3.44 -12.75 5.53
N GLU A 33 4.04 -11.76 6.17
CA GLU A 33 3.55 -11.17 7.43
C GLU A 33 2.23 -10.43 7.22
N TYR A 34 2.11 -9.68 6.13
CA TYR A 34 0.86 -9.03 5.75
C TYR A 34 -0.26 -10.06 5.52
N LYS A 35 0.01 -11.12 4.75
CA LYS A 35 -0.99 -12.15 4.41
C LYS A 35 -1.47 -12.92 5.64
N GLU A 36 -0.57 -13.24 6.57
CA GLU A 36 -0.93 -13.89 7.83
C GLU A 36 -1.73 -12.95 8.74
N CYS A 37 -1.33 -11.68 8.85
CA CYS A 37 -2.07 -10.64 9.57
C CYS A 37 -3.49 -10.50 9.03
N PHE A 38 -3.62 -10.34 7.71
CA PHE A 38 -4.89 -10.11 7.04
C PHE A 38 -5.83 -11.31 7.19
N GLY A 39 -5.32 -12.53 7.01
CA GLY A 39 -6.11 -13.75 7.17
C GLY A 39 -6.65 -13.96 8.58
N ASN A 40 -5.86 -13.68 9.61
CA ASN A 40 -6.30 -13.76 11.01
C ASN A 40 -7.30 -12.65 11.33
N CYS A 41 -7.03 -11.42 10.90
CA CYS A 41 -7.92 -10.28 11.12
C CYS A 41 -9.31 -10.49 10.48
N LEU A 42 -9.35 -10.96 9.23
CA LEU A 42 -10.63 -11.24 8.56
C LEU A 42 -11.45 -12.28 9.30
N LYS A 43 -10.80 -13.36 9.75
CA LYS A 43 -11.47 -14.42 10.48
C LYS A 43 -12.03 -13.92 11.82
N GLU A 44 -11.24 -13.16 12.57
CA GLU A 44 -11.69 -12.56 13.83
C GLU A 44 -12.82 -11.54 13.61
N CYS A 45 -12.76 -10.75 12.53
CA CYS A 45 -13.79 -9.78 12.19
C CYS A 45 -15.10 -10.46 11.76
N GLU A 46 -15.03 -11.54 10.99
CA GLU A 46 -16.21 -12.33 10.58
C GLU A 46 -16.85 -13.09 11.77
N ASP A 47 -16.03 -13.54 12.73
CA ASP A 47 -16.50 -14.28 13.91
C ASP A 47 -17.04 -13.35 15.02
N GLY A 48 -16.55 -12.10 15.09
CA GLY A 48 -16.81 -11.18 16.20
C GLY A 48 -17.67 -9.95 15.88
N ASP A 49 -17.72 -9.52 14.61
CA ASP A 49 -18.30 -8.24 14.22
C ASP A 49 -19.55 -8.40 13.35
N ALA A 50 -20.59 -7.62 13.65
CA ALA A 50 -21.83 -7.59 12.85
C ALA A 50 -21.66 -6.75 11.56
N HIS A 51 -20.44 -6.33 11.25
CA HIS A 51 -20.12 -5.52 10.09
C HIS A 51 -19.92 -6.39 8.85
N GLY A 52 -20.37 -5.88 7.69
CA GLY A 52 -20.32 -6.63 6.44
C GLY A 52 -18.90 -6.85 5.91
N GLN A 53 -18.73 -7.84 5.03
CA GLN A 53 -17.44 -8.27 4.47
C GLN A 53 -16.54 -7.11 4.03
N THR A 54 -17.09 -6.12 3.31
CA THR A 54 -16.33 -4.96 2.81
C THR A 54 -15.72 -4.12 3.93
N TYR A 55 -16.40 -4.01 5.08
CA TYR A 55 -15.87 -3.29 6.23
C TYR A 55 -14.67 -4.03 6.83
N CYS A 56 -14.81 -5.35 7.05
CA CYS A 56 -13.73 -6.18 7.56
C CYS A 56 -12.52 -6.14 6.63
N GLU A 57 -12.73 -6.25 5.32
CA GLU A 57 -11.67 -6.19 4.31
C GLU A 57 -10.90 -4.86 4.39
N MET A 58 -11.60 -3.72 4.41
CA MET A 58 -10.97 -2.40 4.44
C MET A 58 -10.26 -2.10 5.77
N SER A 59 -10.85 -2.55 6.89
CA SER A 59 -10.26 -2.38 8.22
C SER A 59 -8.99 -3.20 8.37
N CYS A 60 -9.05 -4.49 8.01
CA CYS A 60 -7.91 -5.40 8.09
C CYS A 60 -6.78 -5.00 7.14
N ASP A 61 -7.11 -4.53 5.93
CA ASP A 61 -6.10 -4.02 4.99
C ASP A 61 -5.32 -2.86 5.61
N THR A 62 -6.04 -1.89 6.18
CA THR A 62 -5.44 -0.70 6.81
C THR A 62 -4.56 -1.08 8.01
N GLU A 63 -5.05 -1.94 8.90
CA GLU A 63 -4.30 -2.34 10.10
C GLU A 63 -3.03 -3.13 9.77
N CYS A 64 -3.13 -4.08 8.83
CA CYS A 64 -2.00 -4.91 8.45
C CYS A 64 -0.96 -4.13 7.63
N ALA A 65 -1.39 -3.21 6.77
CA ALA A 65 -0.47 -2.32 6.05
C ALA A 65 0.32 -1.41 7.00
N ILE A 66 -0.31 -0.89 8.06
CA ILE A 66 0.38 -0.08 9.08
C ILE A 66 1.42 -0.93 9.84
N LYS A 67 1.07 -2.17 10.23
CA LYS A 67 1.99 -3.09 10.91
C LYS A 67 3.21 -3.40 10.05
N GLU A 68 2.98 -3.80 8.81
CA GLU A 68 4.05 -4.11 7.85
C GLU A 68 4.97 -2.89 7.64
N SER A 69 4.39 -1.70 7.46
CA SER A 69 5.14 -0.45 7.30
C SER A 69 5.98 -0.14 8.55
N ALA A 70 5.44 -0.35 9.75
CA ALA A 70 6.15 -0.14 11.00
C ALA A 70 7.32 -1.13 11.18
N GLU A 71 7.17 -2.37 10.74
CA GLU A 71 8.24 -3.39 10.79
C GLU A 71 9.35 -3.09 9.78
N ARG A 72 9.01 -2.72 8.55
CA ARG A 72 9.97 -2.23 7.55
C ARG A 72 10.77 -1.02 8.06
N LEU A 73 10.11 -0.06 8.71
CA LEU A 73 10.77 1.10 9.30
C LEU A 73 11.73 0.75 10.47
N LYS A 74 11.41 -0.27 11.27
CA LYS A 74 12.34 -0.77 12.33
C LYS A 74 13.59 -1.41 11.71
N ASN A 75 13.45 -2.05 10.56
CA ASN A 75 14.54 -2.71 9.84
C ASN A 75 15.42 -1.71 9.09
N ILE A 76 14.91 -0.51 8.76
CA ILE A 76 15.67 0.62 8.16
C ILE A 76 16.34 1.45 9.27
N LYS A 77 17.01 0.81 10.23
CA LYS A 77 17.75 1.52 11.29
C LYS A 77 18.88 2.35 10.66
N ILE A 78 18.68 3.67 10.53
CA ILE A 78 19.70 4.68 10.17
C ILE A 78 20.61 4.90 11.37
#